data_AF-A0A256ZYB8-F1
#
_entry.id   AF-A0A256ZYB8-F1
#
_cell.length_a   1.000
_cell.length_b   1.000
_cell.length_c   1.000
_cell.angle_alpha   90.00
_cell.angle_beta   90.00
_cell.angle_gamma   90.00
#
_symmetry.space_group_name_H-M   'P 1'
#
loop_
_entity.id
_entity.type
_entity.pdbx_description
1 polymer ?
#
loop_
_entity_poly.entity_id
_entity_poly.type
_entity_poly.pdbx_seq_one_letter_code
_entity_poly.pdbx_strand_id
1 'polypeptide(L)'
;MSIAKINELLEQIKNDRTVPKNVRNSIEIAQNDLTDKSKDALVKINSAISILEEASNDTNIPTYTRTQIWNIISMLEVLNEKQKRKKGN
;
A
#
# COMPACT_ATOMS: atom_id res chain seq x y z
N MET A 1 3.23 -1.91 -14.31
CA MET A 1 3.20 -1.48 -12.89
C MET A 1 3.73 -2.62 -12.04
N SER A 2 4.64 -2.34 -11.11
CA SER A 2 5.35 -3.34 -10.31
C SER A 2 5.29 -2.96 -8.83
N ILE A 3 5.53 -3.93 -7.94
CA ILE A 3 5.62 -3.69 -6.49
C ILE A 3 6.71 -2.65 -6.18
N ALA A 4 7.82 -2.65 -6.92
CA ALA A 4 8.88 -1.65 -6.76
C ALA A 4 8.36 -0.22 -6.94
N LYS A 5 7.52 0.02 -7.96
CA LYS A 5 6.96 1.36 -8.20
C LYS A 5 6.01 1.79 -7.09
N ILE A 6 5.24 0.86 -6.53
CA ILE A 6 4.35 1.12 -5.40
C ILE A 6 5.16 1.44 -4.14
N ASN A 7 6.25 0.72 -3.90
CA ASN A 7 7.14 1.00 -2.77
C ASN A 7 7.75 2.39 -2.86
N GLU A 8 8.13 2.88 -4.05
CA GLU A 8 8.59 4.27 -4.22
C GLU A 8 7.52 5.29 -3.83
N LEU A 9 6.26 5.06 -4.19
CA LEU A 9 5.15 5.97 -3.86
C LEU A 9 4.86 5.96 -2.35
N LEU A 10 4.86 4.78 -1.73
CA LEU A 10 4.75 4.62 -0.28
C LEU A 10 5.91 5.32 0.44
N GLU A 11 7.13 5.22 -0.10
CA GLU A 11 8.31 5.87 0.47
C GLU A 11 8.20 7.41 0.47
N GLN A 12 7.56 7.99 -0.55
CA GLN A 12 7.29 9.43 -0.59
C GLN A 12 6.36 9.86 0.55
N ILE A 13 5.29 9.10 0.80
CA ILE A 13 4.35 9.38 1.90
C ILE A 13 5.03 9.20 3.26
N LYS A 14 5.84 8.15 3.42
CA LYS A 14 6.58 7.88 4.67
C LYS A 14 7.59 8.97 5.02
N ASN A 15 8.20 9.60 4.01
CA ASN A 15 9.18 10.67 4.23
C ASN A 15 8.55 12.07 4.33
N ASP A 16 7.24 12.19 4.09
CA ASP A 16 6.52 13.43 4.25
C ASP A 16 6.27 13.75 5.74
N ARG A 17 6.97 14.78 6.24
CA ARG A 17 6.90 15.20 7.64
C ARG A 17 5.57 15.82 8.06
N THR A 18 4.73 16.20 7.10
CA THR A 18 3.37 16.69 7.38
C THR A 18 2.40 15.55 7.67
N VAL A 19 2.77 14.30 7.35
CA VAL A 19 1.95 13.12 7.58
C VAL A 19 2.10 12.65 9.03
N PRO A 20 0.98 12.43 9.76
CA PRO A 20 0.98 11.89 11.10
C PRO A 20 1.83 10.62 11.27
N LYS A 21 2.51 10.50 12.41
CA LYS A 21 3.43 9.38 12.69
C LYS A 21 2.75 8.01 12.58
N ASN A 22 1.52 7.89 13.08
CA ASN A 22 0.75 6.65 13.01
C ASN A 22 0.50 6.22 11.56
N VAL A 23 0.15 7.15 10.68
CA VAL A 23 -0.06 6.86 9.25
C VAL A 23 1.25 6.48 8.58
N ARG A 24 2.34 7.20 8.85
CA ARG A 24 3.67 6.82 8.34
C ARG A 24 4.10 5.41 8.80
N ASN A 25 3.77 5.02 10.03
CA ASN A 25 4.00 3.66 10.51
C ASN A 25 3.14 2.64 9.74
N SER A 26 1.87 2.92 9.47
CA SER A 26 1.02 2.03 8.66
C SER A 26 1.56 1.87 7.23
N ILE A 27 2.06 2.95 6.62
CA ILE A 27 2.73 2.90 5.32
C ILE A 27 3.95 1.97 5.36
N GLU A 28 4.79 2.07 6.40
CA GLU A 28 5.96 1.21 6.59
C GLU A 28 5.58 -0.26 6.75
N ILE A 29 4.53 -0.56 7.54
CA ILE A 29 4.02 -1.93 7.71
C ILE A 29 3.55 -2.49 6.36
N ALA A 30 2.82 -1.70 5.56
CA ALA A 30 2.39 -2.11 4.22
C ALA A 30 3.60 -2.38 3.28
N GLN A 31 4.65 -1.56 3.32
CA GLN A 31 5.88 -1.79 2.54
C GLN A 31 6.58 -3.10 2.95
N ASN A 32 6.68 -3.36 4.25
CA ASN A 32 7.28 -4.59 4.78
C ASN A 32 6.49 -5.82 4.32
N ASP A 33 5.17 -5.76 4.36
CA ASP A 33 4.32 -6.85 3.88
C ASP A 33 4.49 -7.10 2.38
N LEU A 34 4.53 -6.05 1.55
CA LEU A 34 4.72 -6.18 0.10
C LEU A 34 6.08 -6.80 -0.28
N THR A 35 7.10 -6.56 0.54
CA THR A 35 8.47 -7.03 0.32
C THR A 35 8.78 -8.37 0.97
N ASP A 36 7.88 -8.88 1.82
CA ASP A 36 7.99 -10.21 2.41
C ASP A 36 7.99 -11.29 1.32
N LYS A 37 9.09 -12.04 1.27
CA LYS A 37 9.31 -13.14 0.32
C LYS A 37 8.75 -14.47 0.81
N SER A 38 8.41 -14.57 2.10
CA SER A 38 7.80 -15.76 2.69
C SER A 38 6.29 -15.84 2.40
N LYS A 39 5.64 -14.70 2.14
CA LYS A 39 4.21 -14.61 1.82
C LYS A 39 3.93 -14.80 0.33
N ASP A 40 2.82 -15.49 0.03
CA ASP A 40 2.27 -15.55 -1.32
C ASP A 40 1.92 -14.14 -1.84
N ALA A 41 2.08 -13.93 -3.14
CA ALA A 41 1.89 -12.63 -3.77
C ALA A 41 0.48 -12.05 -3.55
N LEU A 42 -0.56 -12.88 -3.56
CA LEU A 42 -1.93 -12.43 -3.28
C LEU A 42 -2.10 -12.06 -1.82
N VAL A 43 -1.55 -12.88 -0.91
CA VAL A 43 -1.64 -12.64 0.53
C VAL A 43 -1.04 -11.31 0.90
N LYS A 44 0.17 -11.01 0.42
CA LYS A 44 0.83 -9.73 0.71
C LYS A 44 0.16 -8.51 0.08
N ILE A 45 -0.38 -8.64 -1.14
CA ILE A 45 -1.12 -7.55 -1.78
C ILE A 45 -2.40 -7.24 -1.00
N ASN A 46 -3.18 -8.27 -0.63
CA ASN A 46 -4.40 -8.08 0.15
C ASN A 46 -4.12 -7.49 1.54
N SER A 47 -3.05 -7.96 2.21
CA SER A 47 -2.64 -7.40 3.51
C SER A 47 -2.29 -5.91 3.40
N ALA A 48 -1.49 -5.53 2.39
CA ALA A 48 -1.12 -4.14 2.17
C ALA A 48 -2.33 -3.26 1.84
N ILE A 49 -3.29 -3.73 1.04
CA ILE A 49 -4.54 -2.99 0.77
C ILE A 49 -5.27 -2.68 2.08
N SER A 50 -5.51 -3.69 2.91
CA SER A 50 -6.21 -3.53 4.20
C SER A 50 -5.56 -2.50 5.12
N ILE A 51 -4.22 -2.56 5.26
CA ILE A 51 -3.46 -1.60 6.08
C ILE A 51 -3.58 -0.17 5.53
N LEU A 52 -3.55 -0.02 4.20
CA LEU A 52 -3.65 1.28 3.55
C LEU A 52 -5.06 1.85 3.63
N GLU A 53 -6.10 1.02 3.54
CA GLU A 53 -7.49 1.45 3.76
C GLU A 53 -7.67 2.01 5.18
N GLU A 54 -7.15 1.31 6.20
CA GLU A 54 -7.19 1.80 7.58
C GLU A 54 -6.45 3.14 7.72
N ALA A 55 -5.24 3.23 7.14
CA ALA A 55 -4.47 4.47 7.13
C ALA A 55 -5.20 5.62 6.41
N SER A 56 -5.92 5.32 5.33
CA SER A 56 -6.71 6.30 4.57
C SER A 56 -7.94 6.81 5.31
N ASN A 57 -8.37 6.14 6.38
CA ASN A 57 -9.51 6.53 7.21
C ASN A 57 -9.12 7.42 8.39
N ASP A 58 -7.83 7.65 8.62
CA ASP A 58 -7.36 8.57 9.66
C ASP A 58 -7.94 9.99 9.45
N THR A 59 -8.42 10.62 10.52
CA THR A 59 -9.05 11.94 10.45
C THR A 59 -8.04 13.10 10.42
N ASN A 60 -6.79 12.84 10.80
CA ASN A 60 -5.72 13.81 10.93
C ASN A 60 -4.79 13.87 9.71
N ILE A 61 -4.95 12.99 8.71
CA ILE A 61 -4.12 13.04 7.49
C ILE A 61 -4.52 14.18 6.55
N PRO A 62 -3.56 14.82 5.87
CA PRO A 62 -3.84 15.77 4.80
C PRO A 62 -4.67 15.13 3.67
N THR A 63 -5.57 15.90 3.07
CA THR A 63 -6.43 15.43 1.97
C THR A 63 -5.63 14.87 0.80
N TYR A 64 -4.51 15.52 0.43
CA TYR A 64 -3.68 15.02 -0.66
C TYR A 64 -3.05 13.66 -0.33
N THR A 65 -2.63 13.43 0.91
CA THR A 65 -2.09 12.15 1.37
C THR A 65 -3.15 11.06 1.25
N ARG A 66 -4.40 11.36 1.65
CA ARG A 66 -5.53 10.44 1.48
C ARG A 66 -5.72 10.06 0.02
N THR A 67 -5.70 11.03 -0.90
CA THR A 67 -5.78 10.78 -2.34
C THR A 67 -4.61 9.94 -2.85
N GLN A 68 -3.38 10.19 -2.38
CA GLN A 68 -2.22 9.37 -2.74
C GLN A 68 -2.39 7.91 -2.30
N ILE A 69 -2.87 7.69 -1.07
CA ILE A 69 -3.14 6.34 -0.54
C ILE A 69 -4.21 5.64 -1.39
N TRP A 70 -5.31 6.31 -1.71
CA TRP A 70 -6.35 5.77 -2.60
C TRP A 70 -5.81 5.37 -3.96
N ASN A 71 -4.99 6.22 -4.58
CA ASN A 71 -4.35 5.89 -5.85
C ASN A 71 -3.48 4.63 -5.74
N ILE A 72 -2.73 4.48 -4.65
CA ILE A 72 -1.89 3.29 -4.41
C ILE A 72 -2.75 2.03 -4.19
N ILE A 73 -3.86 2.13 -3.46
CA ILE A 73 -4.82 1.03 -3.27
C ILE A 73 -5.33 0.55 -4.64
N SER A 74 -5.81 1.45 -5.50
CA SER A 74 -6.28 1.07 -6.84
C SER A 74 -5.18 0.41 -7.69
N MET A 75 -3.93 0.85 -7.55
CA MET A 75 -2.79 0.19 -8.21
C MET A 75 -2.55 -1.23 -7.67
N LEU A 76 -2.66 -1.42 -6.36
CA LEU A 76 -2.53 -2.73 -5.72
C LEU A 76 -3.67 -3.67 -6.12
N GLU A 77 -4.91 -3.19 -6.22
CA GLU A 77 -6.06 -3.97 -6.70
C GLU A 77 -5.84 -4.47 -8.13
N VAL A 78 -5.36 -3.62 -9.03
CA VAL A 78 -5.00 -4.02 -10.40
C VAL A 78 -3.90 -5.09 -10.40
N LEU A 79 -2.92 -5.00 -9.49
CA LEU A 79 -1.92 -6.05 -9.34
C LEU A 79 -2.52 -7.35 -8.77
N ASN A 80 -3.41 -7.24 -7.79
CA ASN A 80 -4.10 -8.37 -7.19
C ASN A 80 -4.84 -9.20 -8.25
N GLU A 81 -5.63 -8.52 -9.09
CA GLU A 81 -6.37 -9.17 -10.19
C GLU A 81 -5.44 -9.84 -11.21
N LYS A 82 -4.30 -9.21 -11.53
CA LYS A 82 -3.29 -9.84 -12.39
C LYS A 82 -2.69 -11.09 -11.78
N GLN A 83 -2.45 -11.11 -10.47
CA GLN A 83 -1.92 -12.29 -9.78
C GLN A 83 -2.97 -13.41 -9.69
N LYS A 84 -4.25 -13.08 -9.45
CA LYS A 84 -5.34 -14.08 -9.42
C LYS A 84 -5.43 -14.81 -10.76
N ARG A 85 -5.38 -14.07 -11.87
CA ARG A 85 -5.40 -14.64 -13.24
C ARG A 85 -4.21 -15.56 -13.54
N LYS A 86 -3.03 -15.30 -12.94
CA LYS A 86 -1.85 -16.16 -13.10
C LYS A 86 -1.90 -17.46 -12.29
N LYS A 87 -2.66 -17.48 -11.18
CA LYS A 87 -2.76 -18.64 -10.30
C LYS A 87 -3.91 -19.58 -10.69
N GLY A 88 -4.88 -19.08 -11.46
CA GLY A 88 -6.01 -19.85 -12.00
C GLY A 88 -5.81 -20.40 -13.42
N ASN A 89 -4.67 -20.10 -14.06
CA ASN A 89 -4.21 -20.70 -15.32
C ASN A 89 -3.06 -21.65 -15.03
#